data_AF-A0A7S4MDR0-F1
#
_entry.id   AF-A0A7S4MDR0-F1
#
_cell.length_a   1.000
_cell.length_b   1.000
_cell.length_c   1.000
_cell.angle_alpha   90.00
_cell.angle_beta   90.00
_cell.angle_gamma   90.00
#
_symmetry.space_group_name_H-M   'P 1'
#
loop_
_entity.id
_entity.type
_entity.pdbx_description
1 polymer ?
#
loop_
_entity_poly.entity_id
_entity_poly.type
_entity_poly.pdbx_seq_one_letter_code
_entity_poly.pdbx_strand_id
1 'polypeptide(L)'
;HAYYVNNCGKPLEQRTCPTCGAPIGGLNHALVNTNKIKEDLNSNSEVGYFVPWHGLESLDASITERSLSPLAFRVVRFFLHISFCLRFCFISPAEEDQNVQRLVAPSKIPSNTLTPAFVAKLLYDWNHIPNQIGVSMEESSILLHSLISSVSVSSDAMPGVLNTEQERRKWEESFSELFVNRLTKGNHLRE
;
A
#
# COMPACT_ATOMS: atom_id res chain seq x y z
N HIS A 1 -21.97 18.67 0.11
CA HIS A 1 -21.08 17.78 -0.66
C HIS A 1 -19.64 18.06 -0.24
N ALA A 2 -18.72 17.11 -0.39
CA ALA A 2 -17.30 17.32 -0.09
C ALA A 2 -16.56 17.87 -1.32
N TYR A 3 -15.50 18.64 -1.09
CA TYR A 3 -14.55 19.10 -2.11
C TYR A 3 -13.15 19.17 -1.48
N TYR A 4 -12.12 19.21 -2.31
CA TYR A 4 -10.73 19.21 -1.86
C TYR A 4 -10.05 20.55 -2.14
N VAL A 5 -9.15 20.95 -1.25
CA VAL A 5 -8.22 22.07 -1.41
C VAL A 5 -6.83 21.48 -1.58
N ASN A 6 -6.15 21.81 -2.66
CA ASN A 6 -4.82 21.29 -2.98
C ASN A 6 -3.69 22.28 -2.59
N ASN A 7 -2.47 21.99 -3.01
CA ASN A 7 -1.26 22.79 -2.82
C ASN A 7 -0.87 22.96 -1.34
N CYS A 8 -1.24 24.07 -0.71
CA CYS A 8 -0.88 24.39 0.68
C CYS A 8 -1.92 23.92 1.71
N GLY A 9 -3.01 23.28 1.26
CA GLY A 9 -4.07 22.78 2.13
C GLY A 9 -5.03 23.85 2.67
N LYS A 10 -4.88 25.11 2.23
CA LYS A 10 -5.76 26.23 2.59
C LYS A 10 -6.28 26.94 1.34
N PRO A 11 -7.54 27.41 1.34
CA PRO A 11 -8.17 27.93 0.14
C PRO A 11 -7.61 29.31 -0.23
N LEU A 12 -7.24 29.48 -1.50
CA LEU A 12 -6.82 30.75 -2.10
C LEU A 12 -7.81 31.28 -3.14
N GLU A 13 -8.73 30.43 -3.59
CA GLU A 13 -9.76 30.77 -4.56
C GLU A 13 -11.15 30.37 -4.03
N GLN A 14 -12.13 31.22 -4.33
CA GLN A 14 -13.54 30.91 -4.17
C GLN A 14 -14.15 30.55 -5.53
N ARG A 15 -14.91 29.45 -5.58
CA ARG A 15 -15.61 28.99 -6.79
C ARG A 15 -17.04 28.59 -6.46
N THR A 16 -17.81 28.26 -7.50
CA THR A 16 -19.17 27.72 -7.37
C THR A 16 -19.15 26.22 -7.60
N CYS A 17 -19.82 25.44 -6.74
CA CYS A 17 -19.94 24.00 -6.92
C CYS A 17 -20.70 23.69 -8.23
N PRO A 18 -20.13 22.88 -9.13
CA PRO A 18 -20.77 22.54 -10.41
C PRO A 18 -22.04 21.68 -10.23
N THR A 19 -22.18 20.98 -9.10
CA THR A 19 -23.30 20.07 -8.85
C THR A 19 -24.50 20.75 -8.20
N CYS A 20 -24.28 21.65 -7.22
CA CYS A 20 -25.38 22.23 -6.43
C CYS A 20 -25.36 23.76 -6.35
N GLY A 21 -24.42 24.44 -7.02
CA GLY A 21 -24.37 25.90 -7.06
C GLY A 21 -23.89 26.60 -5.77
N ALA A 22 -23.54 25.87 -4.72
CA ALA A 22 -23.08 26.47 -3.46
C ALA A 22 -21.64 27.04 -3.60
N PRO A 23 -21.31 28.13 -2.87
CA PRO A 23 -19.94 28.66 -2.86
C PRO A 23 -18.97 27.70 -2.15
N ILE A 24 -17.87 27.36 -2.80
CA ILE A 24 -16.82 26.46 -2.30
C ILE A 24 -15.47 27.17 -2.26
N GLY A 25 -14.56 26.71 -1.40
CA GLY A 25 -13.23 27.29 -1.25
C GLY A 25 -13.22 28.48 -0.30
N GLY A 26 -12.51 29.55 -0.67
CA GLY A 26 -12.22 30.69 0.19
C GLY A 26 -11.05 31.55 -0.32
N LEU A 27 -10.79 32.69 0.33
CA LEU A 27 -9.75 33.64 -0.07
C LEU A 27 -8.77 33.87 1.08
N ASN A 28 -7.51 34.17 0.77
CA ASN A 28 -6.47 34.47 1.77
C ASN A 28 -6.36 33.40 2.87
N HIS A 29 -6.46 32.13 2.52
CA HIS A 29 -6.44 30.98 3.44
C HIS A 29 -7.65 30.90 4.41
N ALA A 30 -8.67 31.73 4.23
CA ALA A 30 -9.91 31.69 4.99
C ALA A 30 -11.02 31.04 4.15
N LEU A 31 -11.67 30.02 4.72
CA LEU A 31 -12.83 29.37 4.11
C LEU A 31 -14.01 30.33 4.01
N VAL A 32 -14.84 30.17 2.98
CA VAL A 32 -16.18 30.78 2.97
C VAL A 32 -16.95 30.27 4.20
N ASN A 33 -17.68 31.16 4.88
CA ASN A 33 -18.31 30.90 6.18
C ASN A 33 -19.27 29.70 6.23
N THR A 34 -19.81 29.30 5.07
CA THR A 34 -20.72 28.14 4.94
C THR A 34 -19.97 26.81 4.84
N ASN A 35 -18.65 26.85 4.65
CA ASN A 35 -17.80 25.68 4.52
C ASN A 35 -17.18 25.33 5.87
N LYS A 36 -16.97 24.04 6.09
CA LYS A 36 -16.32 23.51 7.29
C LYS A 36 -15.23 22.53 6.89
N ILE A 37 -14.13 22.52 7.66
CA ILE A 37 -13.12 21.49 7.52
C ILE A 37 -13.76 20.17 7.95
N LYS A 38 -13.65 19.14 7.12
CA LYS A 38 -14.07 17.79 7.49
C LYS A 38 -12.92 17.18 8.29
N GLU A 39 -13.06 17.16 9.62
CA GLU A 39 -12.04 16.61 10.54
C GLU A 39 -11.89 15.10 10.37
N ASP A 40 -13.00 14.39 10.16
CA ASP A 40 -12.99 13.00 9.71
C ASP A 40 -12.83 12.95 8.19
N LEU A 41 -11.57 13.00 7.77
CA LEU A 41 -11.13 12.28 6.59
C LEU A 41 -11.24 10.78 6.88
N ASN A 42 -12.45 10.26 7.14
CA ASN A 42 -12.78 8.94 6.62
C ASN A 42 -12.60 9.11 5.13
N SER A 43 -11.39 8.78 4.68
CA SER A 43 -11.07 8.88 3.28
C SER A 43 -12.07 7.97 2.61
N ASN A 44 -12.69 8.46 1.54
CA ASN A 44 -13.47 7.58 0.67
C ASN A 44 -12.49 6.71 -0.14
N SER A 45 -11.39 6.24 0.47
CA SER A 45 -10.47 5.32 -0.16
C SER A 45 -11.25 4.07 -0.49
N GLU A 46 -11.32 3.79 -1.78
CA GLU A 46 -11.96 2.61 -2.28
C GLU A 46 -11.23 1.37 -1.73
N VAL A 47 -11.99 0.32 -1.41
CA VAL A 47 -11.45 -0.94 -0.87
C VAL A 47 -11.01 -1.81 -2.04
N GLY A 48 -9.79 -2.34 -1.96
CA GLY A 48 -9.25 -3.20 -3.01
C GLY A 48 -7.75 -3.03 -3.24
N TYR A 49 -7.26 -3.77 -4.22
CA TYR A 49 -5.91 -3.66 -4.75
C TYR A 49 -5.91 -2.73 -5.97
N PHE A 50 -5.30 -1.55 -5.81
CA PHE A 50 -5.32 -0.47 -6.79
C PHE A 50 -4.04 -0.32 -7.60
N VAL A 51 -3.00 -1.09 -7.31
CA VAL A 51 -1.70 -0.93 -7.98
C VAL A 51 -1.88 -1.27 -9.47
N PRO A 52 -1.70 -0.30 -10.39
CA PRO A 52 -1.86 -0.48 -11.82
C PRO A 52 -1.06 -1.66 -12.38
N TRP A 53 -1.53 -2.18 -13.51
CA TRP A 53 -0.82 -3.20 -14.29
C TRP A 53 0.48 -2.66 -14.94
N HIS A 54 0.45 -1.42 -15.43
CA HIS A 54 1.57 -0.76 -16.09
C HIS A 54 1.91 0.57 -15.40
N GLY A 55 3.21 0.92 -15.36
CA GLY A 55 3.64 2.32 -15.19
C GLY A 55 4.07 2.80 -13.80
N LEU A 56 4.47 1.91 -12.88
CA LEU A 56 5.00 2.33 -11.57
C LEU A 56 6.50 2.15 -11.40
N GLU A 57 7.17 1.41 -12.28
CA GLU A 57 8.57 1.02 -12.10
C GLU A 57 9.54 2.21 -11.99
N SER A 58 9.18 3.38 -12.53
CA SER A 58 9.97 4.61 -12.46
C SER A 58 9.56 5.59 -11.34
N LEU A 59 8.38 5.42 -10.73
CA LEU A 59 7.94 6.25 -9.61
C LEU A 59 8.11 5.55 -8.24
N ASP A 60 8.10 4.21 -8.18
CA ASP A 60 8.02 3.41 -6.94
C ASP A 60 9.29 3.37 -6.08
N ALA A 61 10.46 3.75 -6.62
CA ALA A 61 11.73 3.49 -5.94
C ALA A 61 11.90 4.29 -4.62
N SER A 62 11.26 5.46 -4.53
CA SER A 62 11.41 6.41 -3.43
C SER A 62 10.10 6.85 -2.78
N ILE A 63 8.95 6.30 -3.20
CA ILE A 63 7.67 6.70 -2.62
C ILE A 63 7.58 6.20 -1.18
N THR A 64 7.47 7.14 -0.26
CA THR A 64 6.99 6.93 1.10
C THR A 64 5.47 7.09 1.09
N GLU A 65 4.73 5.99 0.94
CA GLU A 65 3.29 6.01 1.18
C GLU A 65 3.02 5.88 2.69
N ARG A 66 2.07 6.68 3.20
CA ARG A 66 1.41 6.41 4.50
C ARG A 66 2.37 6.19 5.68
N SER A 67 3.34 7.10 5.85
CA SER A 67 4.34 7.08 6.95
C SER A 67 5.29 5.88 6.99
N LEU A 68 5.28 5.00 5.99
CA LEU A 68 6.25 3.91 5.87
C LEU A 68 7.55 4.39 5.22
N SER A 69 8.67 3.78 5.62
CA SER A 69 9.92 3.90 4.87
C SER A 69 9.78 3.22 3.50
N PRO A 70 10.58 3.60 2.48
CA PRO A 70 10.52 2.95 1.17
C PRO A 70 10.74 1.42 1.25
N LEU A 71 11.61 0.99 2.17
CA LEU A 71 11.85 -0.43 2.43
C LEU A 71 10.63 -1.10 3.06
N ALA A 72 10.03 -0.50 4.10
CA ALA A 72 8.86 -1.08 4.75
C ALA A 72 7.67 -1.22 3.81
N PHE A 73 7.43 -0.20 3.00
CA PHE A 73 6.40 -0.24 1.96
C PHE A 73 6.65 -1.38 0.96
N ARG A 74 7.89 -1.53 0.49
CA ARG A 74 8.26 -2.58 -0.47
C ARG A 74 8.15 -3.98 0.12
N VAL A 75 8.56 -4.17 1.37
CA VAL A 75 8.42 -5.46 2.06
C VAL A 75 6.94 -5.80 2.28
N VAL A 76 6.10 -4.86 2.70
CA VAL A 76 4.64 -5.11 2.81
C VAL A 76 4.05 -5.52 1.46
N ARG A 77 4.43 -4.85 0.37
CA ARG A 77 4.01 -5.21 -0.99
C ARG A 77 4.52 -6.59 -1.43
N PHE A 78 5.75 -6.93 -1.09
CA PHE A 78 6.33 -8.24 -1.37
C PHE A 78 5.49 -9.36 -0.72
N PHE A 79 5.14 -9.23 0.56
CA PHE A 79 4.26 -10.20 1.24
C PHE A 79 2.87 -10.27 0.60
N LEU A 80 2.28 -9.11 0.28
CA LEU A 80 0.99 -9.06 -0.39
C LEU A 80 1.01 -9.79 -1.74
N HIS A 81 2.04 -9.55 -2.56
CA HIS A 81 2.21 -10.21 -3.85
C HIS A 81 2.48 -11.71 -3.71
N ILE A 82 3.27 -12.15 -2.71
CA ILE A 82 3.41 -13.58 -2.38
C ILE A 82 2.04 -14.17 -2.05
N SER A 83 1.24 -13.54 -1.19
CA SER A 83 -0.08 -14.05 -0.83
C SER A 83 -0.99 -14.21 -2.03
N PHE A 84 -0.99 -13.26 -2.97
CA PHE A 84 -1.72 -13.38 -4.24
C PHE A 84 -1.18 -14.55 -5.09
N CYS A 85 0.13 -14.63 -5.30
CA CYS A 85 0.76 -15.71 -6.06
C CYS A 85 0.42 -17.09 -5.46
N LEU A 86 0.56 -17.26 -4.14
CA LEU A 86 0.19 -18.49 -3.46
C LEU A 86 -1.28 -18.82 -3.68
N ARG A 87 -2.18 -17.84 -3.52
CA ARG A 87 -3.61 -18.05 -3.76
C ARG A 87 -3.88 -18.51 -5.19
N PHE A 88 -3.25 -17.89 -6.19
CA PHE A 88 -3.38 -18.31 -7.59
C PHE A 88 -2.73 -19.66 -7.92
N CYS A 89 -1.69 -20.07 -7.19
CA CYS A 89 -1.07 -21.40 -7.35
C CYS A 89 -1.88 -22.53 -6.71
N PHE A 90 -2.60 -22.26 -5.62
CA PHE A 90 -3.31 -23.29 -4.84
C PHE A 90 -4.81 -23.39 -5.13
N ILE A 91 -5.41 -22.47 -5.89
CA ILE A 91 -6.79 -22.59 -6.36
C ILE A 91 -6.83 -23.21 -7.77
N SER A 92 -7.73 -24.18 -7.97
CA SER A 92 -8.06 -24.66 -9.32
C SER A 92 -8.72 -23.55 -10.15
N PRO A 93 -8.40 -23.41 -11.45
CA PRO A 93 -9.08 -22.45 -12.34
C PRO A 93 -10.62 -22.57 -12.36
N ALA A 94 -11.15 -23.74 -12.01
CA ALA A 94 -12.60 -23.98 -11.91
C ALA A 94 -13.24 -23.41 -10.63
N GLU A 95 -12.44 -23.13 -9.61
CA GLU A 95 -12.84 -22.56 -8.32
C GLU A 95 -12.41 -21.09 -8.24
N GLU A 96 -12.54 -20.35 -9.33
CA GLU A 96 -12.11 -18.96 -9.40
C GLU A 96 -12.66 -18.17 -8.21
N ASP A 97 -11.75 -17.74 -7.32
CA ASP A 97 -12.15 -17.12 -6.07
C ASP A 97 -12.69 -15.72 -6.36
N GLN A 98 -14.02 -15.65 -6.41
CA GLN A 98 -14.78 -14.42 -6.65
C GLN A 98 -14.43 -13.31 -5.64
N ASN A 99 -13.90 -13.66 -4.46
CA ASN A 99 -13.38 -12.66 -3.51
C ASN A 99 -12.07 -12.05 -3.99
N VAL A 100 -11.13 -12.87 -4.49
CA VAL A 100 -9.86 -12.40 -5.04
C VAL A 100 -10.11 -11.56 -6.29
N GLN A 101 -11.00 -11.99 -7.18
CA GLN A 101 -11.40 -11.18 -8.34
C GLN A 101 -11.95 -9.80 -7.92
N ARG A 102 -12.87 -9.77 -6.93
CA ARG A 102 -13.39 -8.50 -6.41
C ARG A 102 -12.30 -7.63 -5.80
N LEU A 103 -11.35 -8.23 -5.08
CA LEU A 103 -10.24 -7.52 -4.46
C LEU A 103 -9.32 -6.89 -5.51
N VAL A 104 -9.04 -7.58 -6.62
CA VAL A 104 -8.11 -7.11 -7.67
C VAL A 104 -8.79 -6.32 -8.79
N ALA A 105 -10.12 -6.38 -8.92
CA ALA A 105 -10.88 -5.68 -9.96
C ALA A 105 -10.48 -4.20 -10.15
N PRO A 106 -10.22 -3.41 -9.08
CA PRO A 106 -9.85 -2.01 -9.24
C PRO A 106 -8.49 -1.78 -9.94
N SER A 107 -7.58 -2.76 -9.91
CA SER A 107 -6.29 -2.69 -10.61
C SER A 107 -6.41 -2.78 -12.14
N LYS A 108 -7.58 -3.17 -12.65
CA LYS A 108 -7.87 -3.36 -14.07
C LYS A 108 -6.91 -4.32 -14.78
N ILE A 109 -6.29 -5.24 -14.03
CA ILE A 109 -5.50 -6.34 -14.60
C ILE A 109 -6.48 -7.32 -15.28
N PRO A 110 -6.26 -7.71 -16.55
CA PRO A 110 -7.10 -8.71 -17.20
C PRO A 110 -7.07 -10.05 -16.44
N SER A 111 -8.23 -10.67 -16.20
CA SER A 111 -8.35 -11.88 -15.37
C SER A 111 -7.45 -13.03 -15.85
N ASN A 112 -7.31 -13.21 -17.17
CA ASN A 112 -6.45 -14.23 -17.77
C ASN A 112 -4.94 -13.97 -17.61
N THR A 113 -4.55 -12.84 -17.02
CA THR A 113 -3.16 -12.42 -16.81
C THR A 113 -2.80 -12.20 -15.34
N LEU A 114 -3.71 -12.47 -14.40
CA LEU A 114 -3.49 -12.21 -12.97
C LEU A 114 -2.23 -12.91 -12.44
N THR A 115 -2.08 -14.21 -12.68
CA THR A 115 -0.89 -14.95 -12.20
C THR A 115 0.42 -14.38 -12.72
N PRO A 116 0.65 -14.28 -14.06
CA PRO A 116 1.90 -13.69 -14.56
C PRO A 116 2.07 -12.23 -14.11
N ALA A 117 0.97 -11.51 -13.89
CA ALA A 117 1.01 -10.14 -13.43
C ALA A 117 1.57 -9.98 -12.01
N PHE A 118 1.05 -10.76 -11.06
CA PHE A 118 1.53 -10.72 -9.69
C PHE A 118 2.94 -11.31 -9.55
N VAL A 119 3.29 -12.32 -10.37
CA VAL A 119 4.67 -12.83 -10.43
C VAL A 119 5.65 -11.75 -10.90
N ALA A 120 5.31 -10.98 -11.95
CA ALA A 120 6.17 -9.88 -12.40
C ALA A 120 6.39 -8.82 -11.30
N LYS A 121 5.32 -8.47 -10.57
CA LYS A 121 5.40 -7.53 -9.44
C LYS A 121 6.23 -8.08 -8.27
N LEU A 122 6.08 -9.36 -7.96
CA LEU A 122 6.86 -10.04 -6.95
C LEU A 122 8.37 -10.02 -7.28
N LEU A 123 8.72 -10.34 -8.53
CA LEU A 123 10.09 -10.29 -9.02
C LEU A 123 10.65 -8.85 -9.00
N TYR A 124 9.83 -7.87 -9.35
CA TYR A 124 10.21 -6.46 -9.23
C TYR A 124 10.57 -6.08 -7.80
N ASP A 125 9.73 -6.44 -6.82
CA ASP A 125 10.01 -6.18 -5.41
C ASP A 125 11.28 -6.92 -4.94
N TRP A 126 11.42 -8.21 -5.29
CA TRP A 126 12.59 -9.03 -4.98
C TRP A 126 13.91 -8.41 -5.47
N ASN A 127 13.92 -7.86 -6.69
CA ASN A 127 15.12 -7.27 -7.28
C ASN A 127 15.49 -5.90 -6.70
N HIS A 128 14.56 -5.21 -6.02
CA HIS A 128 14.79 -3.86 -5.49
C HIS A 128 15.07 -3.83 -3.99
N ILE A 129 14.60 -4.82 -3.22
CA ILE A 129 14.86 -4.92 -1.77
C ILE A 129 16.36 -4.93 -1.44
N PRO A 130 17.25 -5.71 -2.12
CA PRO A 130 18.68 -5.73 -1.81
C PRO A 130 19.32 -4.34 -1.89
N ASN A 131 18.96 -3.55 -2.92
CA ASN A 131 19.46 -2.19 -3.12
C ASN A 131 18.97 -1.23 -2.03
N GLN A 132 17.76 -1.41 -1.51
CA GLN A 132 17.21 -0.58 -0.43
C GLN A 132 17.82 -0.89 0.95
N ILE A 133 18.27 -2.13 1.17
CA ILE A 133 18.96 -2.56 2.40
C ILE A 133 20.47 -2.30 2.30
N GLY A 134 21.05 -2.36 1.09
CA GLY A 134 22.49 -2.22 0.86
C GLY A 134 23.27 -3.54 0.97
N VAL A 135 22.67 -4.66 0.56
CA VAL A 135 23.22 -6.02 0.67
C VAL A 135 23.18 -6.77 -0.67
N SER A 136 23.87 -7.91 -0.76
CA SER A 136 23.80 -8.78 -1.93
C SER A 136 22.40 -9.41 -2.09
N MET A 137 22.13 -9.99 -3.27
CA MET A 137 20.88 -10.71 -3.51
C MET A 137 20.77 -11.96 -2.61
N GLU A 138 21.88 -12.66 -2.38
CA GLU A 138 21.97 -13.83 -1.50
C GLU A 138 21.69 -13.43 -0.03
N GLU A 139 22.34 -12.36 0.45
CA GLU A 139 22.10 -11.82 1.80
C GLU A 139 20.65 -11.38 1.96
N SER A 140 20.09 -10.66 0.98
CA SER A 140 18.68 -10.25 0.97
C SER A 140 17.73 -11.45 0.97
N SER A 141 18.06 -12.54 0.27
CA SER A 141 17.27 -13.77 0.27
C SER A 141 17.19 -14.37 1.68
N ILE A 142 18.34 -14.50 2.36
CA ILE A 142 18.41 -14.99 3.73
C ILE A 142 17.59 -14.11 4.66
N LEU A 143 17.75 -12.78 4.55
CA LEU A 143 17.00 -11.81 5.36
C LEU A 143 15.49 -11.92 5.15
N LEU A 144 15.03 -12.05 3.90
CA LEU A 144 13.60 -12.23 3.60
C LEU A 144 13.06 -13.56 4.13
N HIS A 145 13.84 -14.65 4.05
CA HIS A 145 13.45 -15.93 4.64
C HIS A 145 13.37 -15.85 6.18
N SER A 146 14.35 -15.21 6.83
CA SER A 146 14.32 -14.95 8.29
C SER A 146 13.11 -14.11 8.68
N LEU A 147 12.74 -13.12 7.86
CA LEU A 147 11.56 -12.30 8.07
C LEU A 147 10.27 -13.13 7.98
N ILE A 148 10.11 -13.95 6.94
CA ILE A 148 8.97 -14.86 6.77
C ILE A 148 8.83 -15.82 7.96
N SER A 149 9.95 -16.37 8.44
CA SER A 149 9.98 -17.22 9.63
C SER A 149 9.51 -16.45 10.87
N SER A 150 10.02 -15.23 11.07
CA SER A 150 9.65 -14.38 12.21
C SER A 150 8.17 -14.02 12.22
N VAL A 151 7.60 -13.69 11.05
CA VAL A 151 6.17 -13.39 10.88
C VAL A 151 5.32 -14.61 11.21
N SER A 152 5.72 -15.80 10.73
CA SER A 152 4.99 -17.06 10.99
C SER A 152 4.89 -17.40 12.48
N VAL A 153 5.93 -17.09 13.26
CA VAL A 153 5.95 -17.32 14.72
C VAL A 153 5.13 -16.29 15.50
N SER A 154 4.95 -15.09 14.95
CA SER A 154 4.37 -13.94 15.65
C SER A 154 2.97 -13.55 15.15
N SER A 155 2.35 -14.38 14.30
CA SER A 155 1.13 -13.99 13.56
C SER A 155 -0.08 -13.74 14.46
N ASP A 156 -0.15 -14.38 15.63
CA ASP A 156 -1.24 -14.21 16.61
C ASP A 156 -1.29 -12.80 17.22
N ALA A 157 -0.22 -12.01 17.09
CA ALA A 157 -0.13 -10.66 17.64
C ALA A 157 -0.75 -9.58 16.74
N MET A 158 -1.16 -9.91 15.51
CA MET A 158 -1.67 -8.93 14.55
C MET A 158 -3.13 -9.23 14.15
N PRO A 159 -3.99 -8.20 14.00
CA PRO A 159 -5.38 -8.40 13.60
C PRO A 159 -5.46 -8.98 12.18
N GLY A 160 -6.25 -10.05 12.02
CA GLY A 160 -6.40 -10.77 10.74
C GLY A 160 -7.38 -10.15 9.74
N VAL A 161 -8.23 -9.21 10.17
CA VAL A 161 -9.20 -8.52 9.30
C VAL A 161 -9.03 -7.01 9.48
N LEU A 162 -8.90 -6.29 8.36
CA LEU A 162 -8.68 -4.85 8.31
C LEU A 162 -9.88 -4.20 7.61
N ASN A 163 -10.80 -3.61 8.36
CA ASN A 163 -12.05 -3.05 7.82
C ASN A 163 -11.96 -1.54 7.57
N THR A 164 -11.04 -0.87 8.26
CA THR A 164 -10.86 0.58 8.17
C THR A 164 -9.44 0.94 7.72
N GLU A 165 -9.30 2.11 7.12
CA GLU A 165 -7.99 2.68 6.81
C GLU A 165 -7.11 2.81 8.05
N GLN A 166 -7.70 3.17 9.20
CA GLN A 166 -6.96 3.32 10.45
C GLN A 166 -6.43 1.98 10.95
N GLU A 167 -7.23 0.90 10.86
CA GLU A 167 -6.78 -0.45 11.18
C GLU A 167 -5.65 -0.90 10.24
N ARG A 168 -5.80 -0.68 8.93
CA ARG A 168 -4.73 -0.97 7.96
C ARG A 168 -3.45 -0.23 8.30
N ARG A 169 -3.54 1.07 8.57
CA ARG A 169 -2.38 1.91 8.91
C ARG A 169 -1.69 1.42 10.18
N LYS A 170 -2.46 1.14 11.24
CA LYS A 170 -1.91 0.59 12.49
C LYS A 170 -1.24 -0.76 12.25
N TRP A 171 -1.83 -1.62 11.42
CA TRP A 171 -1.23 -2.88 11.01
C TRP A 171 0.09 -2.67 10.27
N GLU A 172 0.13 -1.77 9.27
CA GLU A 172 1.33 -1.44 8.49
C GLU A 172 2.46 -0.90 9.39
N GLU A 173 2.14 0.02 10.31
CA GLU A 173 3.08 0.58 11.29
C GLU A 173 3.63 -0.51 12.21
N SER A 174 2.74 -1.34 12.78
CA SER A 174 3.12 -2.41 13.70
C SER A 174 3.97 -3.49 13.00
N PHE A 175 3.62 -3.85 11.76
CA PHE A 175 4.39 -4.78 10.93
C PHE A 175 5.79 -4.23 10.65
N SER A 176 5.90 -2.94 10.30
CA SER A 176 7.19 -2.30 10.06
C SER A 176 8.06 -2.27 11.30
N GLU A 177 7.51 -1.95 12.46
CA GLU A 177 8.24 -1.89 13.73
C GLU A 177 8.70 -3.25 14.20
N LEU A 178 7.83 -4.26 14.14
CA LEU A 178 8.11 -5.60 14.63
C LEU A 178 9.08 -6.35 13.72
N PHE A 179 8.96 -6.19 12.40
CA PHE A 179 9.65 -7.07 11.45
C PHE A 179 10.65 -6.31 10.57
N VAL A 180 10.21 -5.27 9.84
CA VAL A 180 11.05 -4.63 8.82
C VAL A 180 12.23 -3.87 9.43
N ASN A 181 12.00 -3.10 10.50
CA ASN A 181 13.05 -2.30 11.13
C ASN A 181 14.21 -3.16 11.66
N ARG A 182 14.01 -4.46 11.87
CA ARG A 182 15.08 -5.38 12.27
C ARG A 182 16.03 -5.70 11.11
N LEU A 183 15.56 -5.64 9.86
CA LEU A 183 16.39 -5.87 8.68
C LEU A 183 17.49 -4.81 8.52
N THR A 184 17.21 -3.56 8.93
CA THR A 184 18.18 -2.45 8.81
C THR A 184 18.99 -2.24 10.09
N LYS A 185 18.44 -2.60 11.26
CA LYS A 185 19.15 -2.53 12.54
C LYS A 185 20.13 -3.69 12.73
N GLY A 186 19.92 -4.81 12.05
CA GLY A 186 20.77 -5.98 12.10
C GLY A 186 21.82 -6.01 11.01
N ASN A 187 22.94 -5.31 11.20
CA ASN A 187 24.23 -5.67 10.58
C ASN A 187 24.77 -7.02 11.13
N HIS A 188 23.89 -8.00 11.34
CA HIS A 188 24.18 -9.25 12.05
C HIS A 188 24.63 -10.40 11.12
N LEU A 189 24.80 -10.14 9.82
CA LEU A 189 25.40 -11.10 8.88
C LEU A 189 26.92 -10.91 8.72
N ARG A 190 27.55 -10.08 9.56
CA ARG A 190 29.01 -9.98 9.66
C ARG A 190 29.53 -10.85 10.81
N GLU A 191 29.46 -12.16 10.69
CA GLU A 191 30.39 -13.10 11.32
C GLU A 191 30.60 -14.32 10.41
#